data_AF-A0A3Q3EA52-F1
#
_entry.id   AF-A0A3Q3EA52-F1
#
_cell.length_a   1.000
_cell.length_b   1.000
_cell.length_c   1.000
_cell.angle_alpha   90.00
_cell.angle_beta   90.00
_cell.angle_gamma   90.00
#
_symmetry.space_group_name_H-M   'P 1'
#
loop_
_entity.id
_entity.type
_entity.pdbx_description
1 polymer ?
#
loop_
_entity_poly.entity_id
_entity_poly.type
_entity_poly.pdbx_seq_one_letter_code
_entity_poly.pdbx_strand_id
1 'polypeptide(L)'
;MAAIYSGIHLKLKSPQTPWEDKLKLARFAWISNQCLLSNKEQVLLDWCTHALTGWYSRKVEFPEKVLEGLWCYLDDLLHSRKLHTLLKQGKTISLRLNMAQFMVRSSSQDASLTLPFTVPTVTSMTSLLRQGEGLFTNPHHVIVVLGALQSVPLDHLTPPVYQSAFLAVHEALFAIIQCHPQVMLNAAPSFLNVFHRLLASIMQEGRQRGDSDTGPDSDAYLQCSRLIERMYSHIAATAESFTTLSAFMVAQYVTELQKVTLRPSIKQHLTEGIYRILDLCLEQDIKFLTVGLQMGVREVFNELYSSYTHYHKAQRQGEDKYTV
;
A
#
# COMPACT_ATOMS: atom_id res chain seq x y z
N MET A 1 21.23 -34.75 35.18
CA MET A 1 20.66 -34.83 33.83
C MET A 1 19.83 -33.59 33.60
N ALA A 2 20.13 -32.78 32.59
CA ALA A 2 19.29 -31.63 32.29
C ALA A 2 18.04 -32.10 31.53
N ALA A 3 16.85 -31.80 32.05
CA ALA A 3 15.60 -32.26 31.46
C ALA A 3 15.39 -31.61 30.08
N ILE A 4 15.38 -32.41 29.03
CA ILE A 4 15.07 -31.95 27.67
C ILE A 4 13.56 -31.66 27.61
N TYR A 5 13.20 -30.41 27.34
CA TYR A 5 11.80 -30.01 27.21
C TYR A 5 11.31 -30.29 25.78
N SER A 6 10.32 -31.18 25.65
CA SER A 6 9.62 -31.49 24.40
C SER A 6 8.17 -30.99 24.43
N GLY A 7 7.51 -30.94 23.26
CA GLY A 7 6.10 -30.56 23.15
C GLY A 7 5.78 -29.06 23.30
N ILE A 8 6.79 -28.18 23.34
CA ILE A 8 6.58 -26.72 23.48
C ILE A 8 5.70 -26.18 22.35
N HIS A 9 5.94 -26.56 21.09
CA HIS A 9 5.10 -26.14 19.96
C HIS A 9 3.62 -26.49 20.14
N LEU A 10 3.32 -27.68 20.68
CA LEU A 10 1.95 -28.11 20.96
C LEU A 10 1.33 -27.29 22.09
N LYS A 11 2.09 -27.00 23.15
CA LYS A 11 1.63 -26.15 24.27
C LYS A 11 1.36 -24.71 23.83
N LEU A 12 2.21 -24.14 22.97
CA LEU A 12 2.01 -22.80 22.42
C LEU A 12 0.73 -22.70 21.57
N LYS A 13 0.37 -23.77 20.86
CA LYS A 13 -0.84 -23.84 20.03
C LYS A 13 -2.10 -24.29 20.78
N SER A 14 -1.95 -24.96 21.92
CA SER A 14 -3.07 -25.52 22.66
C SER A 14 -3.98 -24.42 23.21
N PRO A 15 -5.32 -24.50 23.01
CA PRO A 15 -6.25 -23.59 23.67
C PRO A 15 -6.31 -23.82 25.19
N GLN A 16 -5.92 -25.01 25.66
CA GLN A 16 -5.95 -25.36 27.08
C GLN A 16 -4.79 -24.78 27.90
N THR A 17 -3.77 -24.23 27.23
CA THR A 17 -2.63 -23.62 27.93
C THR A 17 -2.90 -22.13 28.15
N PRO A 18 -2.86 -21.63 29.41
CA PRO A 18 -3.01 -20.21 29.71
C PRO A 18 -1.98 -19.36 28.97
N TRP A 19 -2.36 -18.15 28.60
CA TRP A 19 -1.50 -17.26 27.81
C TRP A 19 -0.25 -16.82 28.55
N GLU A 20 -0.34 -16.61 29.86
CA GLU A 20 0.81 -16.29 30.71
C GLU A 20 1.84 -17.42 30.67
N ASP A 21 1.38 -18.67 30.67
CA ASP A 21 2.25 -19.84 30.62
C ASP A 21 2.82 -20.05 29.22
N LYS A 22 2.06 -19.77 28.16
CA LYS A 22 2.59 -19.74 26.78
C LYS A 22 3.73 -18.73 26.65
N LEU A 23 3.57 -17.53 27.22
CA LEU A 23 4.60 -16.50 27.17
C LEU A 23 5.87 -16.91 27.94
N LYS A 24 5.72 -17.49 29.14
CA LYS A 24 6.86 -18.05 29.91
C LYS A 24 7.57 -19.15 29.13
N LEU A 25 6.81 -20.06 28.51
CA LEU A 25 7.35 -21.15 27.69
C LEU A 25 8.10 -20.62 26.48
N ALA A 26 7.57 -19.60 25.79
CA ALA A 26 8.23 -18.99 24.64
C ALA A 26 9.54 -18.27 25.02
N ARG A 27 9.54 -17.54 26.15
CA ARG A 27 10.75 -16.92 26.72
C ARG A 27 11.81 -17.96 27.07
N PHE A 28 11.41 -19.03 27.75
CA PHE A 28 12.30 -20.16 28.07
C PHE A 28 12.86 -20.82 26.81
N ALA A 29 12.00 -21.11 25.81
CA ALA A 29 12.40 -21.75 24.56
C ALA A 29 13.40 -20.92 23.76
N TRP A 30 13.26 -19.58 23.77
CA TRP A 30 14.20 -18.70 23.08
C TRP A 30 15.63 -18.82 23.59
N ILE A 31 15.78 -18.79 24.93
CA ILE A 31 17.06 -18.77 25.64
C ILE A 31 17.65 -20.18 25.75
N SER A 32 16.81 -21.19 25.98
CA SER A 32 17.27 -22.54 26.26
C SER A 32 17.83 -23.26 25.03
N ASN A 33 19.00 -23.87 25.20
CA ASN A 33 19.58 -24.79 24.22
C ASN A 33 19.04 -26.23 24.36
N GLN A 34 18.23 -26.49 25.38
CA GLN A 34 17.68 -27.82 25.73
C GLN A 34 16.19 -27.94 25.34
N CYS A 35 15.81 -27.25 24.25
CA CYS A 35 14.47 -27.24 23.70
C CYS A 35 14.49 -27.92 22.32
N LEU A 36 13.72 -29.00 22.18
CA LEU A 36 13.52 -29.67 20.89
C LEU A 36 12.47 -28.90 20.07
N LEU A 37 12.93 -27.95 19.25
CA LEU A 37 12.08 -27.21 18.31
C LEU A 37 12.82 -26.99 16.98
N SER A 38 12.30 -27.57 15.90
CA SER A 38 12.82 -27.36 14.55
C SER A 38 12.58 -25.91 14.11
N ASN A 39 13.60 -25.27 13.52
CA ASN A 39 13.57 -23.85 13.16
C ASN A 39 13.06 -22.95 14.31
N LYS A 40 13.65 -23.16 15.49
CA LYS A 40 13.20 -22.62 16.77
C LYS A 40 12.89 -21.13 16.70
N GLU A 41 13.77 -20.37 16.07
CA GLU A 41 13.67 -18.92 16.02
C GLU A 41 12.49 -18.45 15.16
N GLN A 42 12.30 -19.06 13.99
CA GLN A 42 11.16 -18.76 13.14
C GLN A 42 9.84 -19.15 13.82
N VAL A 43 9.77 -20.32 14.46
CA VAL A 43 8.53 -20.79 15.11
C VAL A 43 8.09 -19.87 16.24
N LEU A 44 9.03 -19.40 17.06
CA LEU A 44 8.74 -18.51 18.18
C LEU A 44 8.33 -17.12 17.70
N LEU A 45 9.00 -16.59 16.67
CA LEU A 45 8.61 -15.33 16.04
C LEU A 45 7.22 -15.43 15.39
N ASP A 46 6.96 -16.48 14.61
CA ASP A 46 5.68 -16.73 13.97
C ASP A 46 4.54 -16.85 14.99
N TRP A 47 4.79 -17.54 16.10
CA TRP A 47 3.80 -17.68 17.17
C TRP A 47 3.46 -16.32 17.79
N CYS A 48 4.47 -15.52 18.12
CA CYS A 48 4.27 -14.19 18.71
C CYS A 48 3.55 -13.24 17.74
N THR A 49 4.02 -13.14 16.49
CA THR A 49 3.41 -12.29 15.46
C THR A 49 1.98 -12.72 15.13
N HIS A 50 1.69 -14.03 15.12
CA HIS A 50 0.33 -14.54 14.94
C HIS A 50 -0.58 -14.23 16.14
N ALA A 51 -0.08 -14.30 17.37
CA ALA A 51 -0.85 -13.93 18.56
C ALA A 51 -1.21 -12.44 18.55
N LEU A 52 -0.25 -11.57 18.25
CA LEU A 52 -0.45 -10.12 18.15
C LEU A 52 -1.47 -9.79 17.05
N THR A 53 -1.23 -10.25 15.82
CA THR A 53 -2.15 -10.01 14.69
C THR A 53 -3.55 -10.59 14.94
N GLY A 54 -3.64 -11.76 15.59
CA GLY A 54 -4.91 -12.38 15.99
C GLY A 54 -5.70 -11.54 16.98
N TRP A 55 -5.02 -10.93 17.96
CA TRP A 55 -5.65 -10.07 18.95
C TRP A 55 -6.23 -8.80 18.33
N TYR A 56 -5.45 -8.07 17.54
CA TYR A 56 -5.92 -6.85 16.89
C TYR A 56 -6.99 -7.10 15.81
N SER A 57 -6.98 -8.27 15.18
CA SER A 57 -8.05 -8.68 14.26
C SER A 57 -9.29 -9.24 14.97
N ARG A 58 -9.32 -9.22 16.31
CA ARG A 58 -10.40 -9.79 17.16
C ARG A 58 -10.68 -11.27 16.89
N LYS A 59 -9.67 -12.01 16.40
CA LYS A 59 -9.75 -13.46 16.19
C LYS A 59 -9.31 -14.25 17.41
N VAL A 60 -8.57 -13.61 18.31
CA VAL A 60 -8.02 -14.21 19.52
C VAL A 60 -8.19 -13.19 20.65
N GLU A 61 -8.63 -13.64 21.82
CA GLU A 61 -8.81 -12.78 22.98
C GLU A 61 -7.87 -13.22 24.12
N PHE A 62 -7.22 -12.24 24.74
CA PHE A 62 -6.43 -12.40 25.96
C PHE A 62 -6.26 -11.06 26.68
N PRO A 63 -5.93 -11.06 27.99
CA PRO A 63 -5.80 -9.84 28.79
C PRO A 63 -4.73 -8.88 28.25
N GLU A 64 -4.90 -7.58 28.49
CA GLU A 64 -3.96 -6.52 28.08
C GLU A 64 -2.54 -6.75 28.61
N LYS A 65 -2.40 -7.28 29.83
CA LYS A 65 -1.11 -7.68 30.39
C LYS A 65 -0.36 -8.71 29.53
N VAL A 66 -1.09 -9.63 28.89
CA VAL A 66 -0.50 -10.62 27.96
C VAL A 66 -0.09 -9.92 26.66
N LEU A 67 -0.89 -8.98 26.17
CA LEU A 67 -0.59 -8.18 24.99
C LEU A 67 0.73 -7.40 25.16
N GLU A 68 0.87 -6.66 26.26
CA GLU A 68 2.12 -5.98 26.62
C GLU A 68 3.29 -6.98 26.70
N GLY A 69 3.07 -8.11 27.38
CA GLY A 69 4.08 -9.15 27.52
C GLY A 69 4.55 -9.74 26.19
N LEU A 70 3.66 -9.87 25.21
CA LEU A 70 3.96 -10.30 23.83
C LEU A 70 4.75 -9.23 23.06
N TRP A 71 4.43 -7.94 23.22
CA TRP A 71 5.20 -6.84 22.63
C TRP A 71 6.61 -6.77 23.20
N CYS A 72 6.76 -6.82 24.54
CA CYS A 72 8.07 -6.89 25.17
C CYS A 72 8.84 -8.13 24.71
N TYR A 73 8.15 -9.27 24.56
CA TYR A 73 8.81 -10.48 24.05
C TYR A 73 9.31 -10.29 22.62
N LEU A 74 8.51 -9.71 21.72
CA LEU A 74 8.93 -9.42 20.36
C LEU A 74 10.13 -8.48 20.33
N ASP A 75 10.11 -7.44 21.16
CA ASP A 75 11.22 -6.49 21.30
C ASP A 75 12.51 -7.19 21.77
N ASP A 76 12.40 -8.03 22.82
CA ASP A 76 13.50 -8.85 23.33
C ASP A 76 14.07 -9.77 22.24
N LEU A 77 13.22 -10.35 21.39
CA LEU A 77 13.64 -11.20 20.27
C LEU A 77 14.45 -10.40 19.25
N LEU A 78 13.92 -9.25 18.83
CA LEU A 78 14.51 -8.40 17.79
C LEU A 78 15.85 -7.79 18.21
N HIS A 79 16.00 -7.44 19.49
CA HIS A 79 17.24 -6.89 20.05
C HIS A 79 18.21 -7.95 20.57
N SER A 80 17.88 -9.24 20.46
CA SER A 80 18.71 -10.29 21.03
C SER A 80 20.05 -10.45 20.27
N ARG A 81 21.14 -10.61 21.03
CA ARG A 81 22.46 -11.00 20.48
C ARG A 81 22.39 -12.30 19.66
N LYS A 82 21.49 -13.19 20.05
CA LYS A 82 21.23 -14.46 19.38
C LYS A 82 20.73 -14.23 17.96
N LEU A 83 19.72 -13.38 17.78
CA LEU A 83 19.22 -13.01 16.46
C LEU A 83 20.31 -12.36 15.61
N HIS A 84 21.02 -11.38 16.15
CA HIS A 84 22.13 -10.73 15.43
C HIS A 84 23.21 -11.72 14.98
N THR A 85 23.54 -12.71 15.81
CA THR A 85 24.53 -13.75 15.47
C THR A 85 24.03 -14.65 14.34
N LEU A 86 22.75 -15.03 14.35
CA LEU A 86 22.14 -15.83 13.28
C LEU A 86 22.15 -15.09 11.94
N LEU A 87 21.77 -13.81 11.94
CA LEU A 87 21.79 -12.97 10.74
C LEU A 87 23.21 -12.80 10.18
N LYS A 88 24.22 -12.63 11.05
CA LYS A 88 25.64 -12.58 10.63
C LYS A 88 26.15 -13.89 10.01
N GLN A 89 25.54 -15.02 10.36
CA GLN A 89 25.84 -16.32 9.78
C GLN A 89 25.13 -16.55 8.43
N GLY A 90 24.43 -15.55 7.89
CA GLY A 90 23.66 -15.66 6.65
C GLY A 90 22.34 -16.41 6.81
N LYS A 91 21.93 -16.76 8.03
CA LYS A 91 20.62 -17.36 8.28
C LYS A 91 19.55 -16.27 8.21
N THR A 92 18.46 -16.56 7.54
CA THR A 92 17.34 -15.62 7.39
C THR A 92 16.23 -15.95 8.38
N ILE A 93 15.57 -14.91 8.88
CA ILE A 93 14.30 -15.02 9.58
C ILE A 93 13.27 -14.23 8.79
N SER A 94 12.13 -14.85 8.54
CA SER A 94 11.04 -14.23 7.77
C SER A 94 10.03 -13.60 8.73
N LEU A 95 9.73 -12.32 8.50
CA LEU A 95 8.56 -11.69 9.11
C LEU A 95 7.40 -11.79 8.12
N ARG A 96 6.26 -12.33 8.57
CA ARG A 96 5.07 -12.47 7.71
C ARG A 96 4.52 -11.11 7.31
N LEU A 97 4.04 -10.98 6.07
CA LEU A 97 3.48 -9.73 5.55
C LEU A 97 2.28 -9.20 6.36
N ASN A 98 1.49 -10.08 6.98
CA ASN A 98 0.41 -9.65 7.87
C ASN A 98 0.91 -8.82 9.06
N MET A 99 2.12 -9.13 9.55
CA MET A 99 2.75 -8.34 10.60
C MET A 99 3.22 -6.99 10.07
N ALA A 100 3.79 -6.95 8.86
CA ALA A 100 4.17 -5.69 8.22
C ALA A 100 2.94 -4.79 7.96
N GLN A 101 1.84 -5.35 7.45
CA GLN A 101 0.57 -4.64 7.31
C GLN A 101 0.08 -4.09 8.65
N PHE A 102 0.13 -4.91 9.70
CA PHE A 102 -0.25 -4.48 11.04
C PHE A 102 0.61 -3.31 11.53
N MET A 103 1.93 -3.42 11.42
CA MET A 103 2.88 -2.38 11.82
C MET A 103 2.61 -1.06 11.09
N VAL A 104 2.40 -1.09 9.77
CA VAL A 104 2.04 0.09 8.98
C VAL A 104 0.73 0.70 9.49
N ARG A 105 -0.30 -0.12 9.72
CA ARG A 105 -1.60 0.36 10.20
C ARG A 105 -1.51 1.02 11.58
N SER A 106 -0.72 0.44 12.48
CA SER A 106 -0.51 0.96 13.82
C SER A 106 0.31 2.23 13.83
N SER A 107 1.42 2.28 13.10
CA SER A 107 2.26 3.48 13.03
C SER A 107 1.57 4.64 12.31
N SER A 108 0.64 4.34 11.40
CA SER A 108 -0.16 5.35 10.70
C SER A 108 -1.13 6.12 11.62
N GLN A 109 -1.34 5.67 12.86
CA GLN A 109 -2.11 6.43 13.85
C GLN A 109 -1.33 7.61 14.45
N ASP A 110 0.00 7.64 14.27
CA ASP A 110 0.87 8.70 14.78
C ASP A 110 1.69 9.29 13.63
N ALA A 111 1.38 10.53 13.27
CA ALA A 111 2.05 11.23 12.18
C ALA A 111 3.58 11.32 12.36
N SER A 112 4.07 11.36 13.61
CA SER A 112 5.51 11.41 13.92
C SER A 112 6.26 10.14 13.48
N LEU A 113 5.55 9.01 13.37
CA LEU A 113 6.11 7.72 12.93
C LEU A 113 6.12 7.55 11.41
N THR A 114 5.48 8.46 10.66
CA THR A 114 5.36 8.35 9.19
C THR A 114 6.70 8.22 8.51
N LEU A 115 7.61 9.16 8.76
CA LEU A 115 8.94 9.18 8.15
C LEU A 115 9.91 8.14 8.74
N PRO A 116 10.07 8.01 10.08
CA PRO A 116 11.06 7.11 10.65
C PRO A 116 10.66 5.62 10.59
N PHE A 117 9.37 5.30 10.40
CA PHE A 117 8.90 3.91 10.50
C PHE A 117 7.93 3.49 9.39
N THR A 118 6.84 4.23 9.17
CA THR A 118 5.81 3.83 8.19
C THR A 118 6.40 3.75 6.78
N VAL A 119 7.10 4.80 6.33
CA VAL A 119 7.73 4.87 5.01
C VAL A 119 8.78 3.75 4.82
N PRO A 120 9.77 3.55 5.71
CA PRO A 120 10.72 2.44 5.59
C PRO A 120 10.06 1.06 5.54
N THR A 121 8.98 0.85 6.30
CA THR A 121 8.24 -0.42 6.30
C THR A 121 7.57 -0.65 4.94
N VAL A 122 6.90 0.37 4.40
CA VAL A 122 6.29 0.29 3.05
C VAL A 122 7.37 0.06 1.99
N THR A 123 8.48 0.80 2.03
CA THR A 123 9.61 0.61 1.09
C THR A 123 10.21 -0.79 1.15
N SER A 124 10.27 -1.39 2.34
CA SER A 124 10.70 -2.77 2.53
C SER A 124 9.71 -3.75 1.89
N MET A 125 8.41 -3.54 2.08
CA MET A 125 7.36 -4.31 1.40
C MET A 125 7.42 -4.15 -0.12
N THR A 126 7.72 -2.95 -0.62
CA THR A 126 7.92 -2.68 -2.06
C THR A 126 9.13 -3.45 -2.60
N SER A 127 10.23 -3.48 -1.86
CA SER A 127 11.44 -4.22 -2.25
C SER A 127 11.18 -5.74 -2.36
N LEU A 128 10.30 -6.24 -1.48
CA LEU A 128 9.78 -7.61 -1.57
C LEU A 128 8.89 -7.79 -2.80
N LEU A 129 7.92 -6.91 -3.05
CA LEU A 129 7.07 -6.99 -4.25
C LEU A 129 7.89 -7.03 -5.55
N ARG A 130 8.99 -6.28 -5.64
CA ARG A 130 9.86 -6.28 -6.83
C ARG A 130 10.54 -7.62 -7.13
N GLN A 131 10.52 -8.57 -6.20
CA GLN A 131 11.00 -9.93 -6.44
C GLN A 131 10.08 -10.75 -7.37
N GLY A 132 8.84 -10.28 -7.59
CA GLY A 132 7.89 -10.86 -8.54
C GLY A 132 7.21 -12.16 -8.08
N GLU A 133 6.37 -12.70 -8.97
CA GLU A 133 5.49 -13.85 -8.71
C GLU A 133 6.26 -15.15 -8.38
N GLY A 134 7.53 -15.28 -8.80
CA GLY A 134 8.35 -16.46 -8.52
C GLY A 134 8.65 -16.66 -7.03
N LEU A 135 8.77 -15.58 -6.26
CA LEU A 135 8.93 -15.62 -4.80
C LEU A 135 7.61 -15.39 -4.06
N PHE A 136 6.67 -14.66 -4.67
CA PHE A 136 5.31 -14.46 -4.18
C PHE A 136 4.31 -15.36 -4.89
N THR A 137 4.39 -16.66 -4.62
CA THR A 137 3.49 -17.65 -5.23
C THR A 137 2.03 -17.52 -4.76
N ASN A 138 1.80 -16.85 -3.62
CA ASN A 138 0.46 -16.66 -3.07
C ASN A 138 -0.06 -15.23 -3.35
N PRO A 139 -1.11 -15.08 -4.19
CA PRO A 139 -1.74 -13.79 -4.49
C PRO A 139 -2.22 -13.01 -3.26
N HIS A 140 -2.57 -13.70 -2.17
CA HIS A 140 -2.98 -13.06 -0.92
C HIS A 140 -1.93 -12.11 -0.35
N HIS A 141 -0.65 -12.35 -0.61
CA HIS A 141 0.43 -11.48 -0.15
C HIS A 141 0.33 -10.07 -0.75
N VAL A 142 -0.04 -9.95 -2.02
CA VAL A 142 -0.26 -8.65 -2.67
C VAL A 142 -1.47 -7.95 -2.07
N ILE A 143 -2.57 -8.67 -1.80
CA ILE A 143 -3.76 -8.11 -1.14
C ILE A 143 -3.43 -7.57 0.25
N VAL A 144 -2.59 -8.28 1.02
CA VAL A 144 -2.10 -7.82 2.34
C VAL A 144 -1.30 -6.53 2.20
N VAL A 145 -0.44 -6.42 1.18
CA VAL A 145 0.29 -5.18 0.91
C VAL A 145 -0.66 -4.04 0.54
N LEU A 146 -1.61 -4.25 -0.37
CA LEU A 146 -2.63 -3.25 -0.72
C LEU A 146 -3.40 -2.76 0.52
N GLY A 147 -3.76 -3.68 1.42
CA GLY A 147 -4.39 -3.31 2.68
C GLY A 147 -3.48 -2.52 3.63
N ALA A 148 -2.16 -2.71 3.56
CA ALA A 148 -1.20 -1.88 4.30
C ALA A 148 -1.13 -0.47 3.70
N LEU A 149 -1.02 -0.37 2.37
CA LEU A 149 -0.97 0.90 1.64
C LEU A 149 -2.21 1.76 1.90
N GLN A 150 -3.38 1.12 2.03
CA GLN A 150 -4.64 1.81 2.37
C GLN A 150 -4.59 2.52 3.73
N SER A 151 -3.67 2.15 4.63
CA SER A 151 -3.56 2.75 5.96
C SER A 151 -2.51 3.86 6.08
N VAL A 152 -1.56 3.97 5.14
CA VAL A 152 -0.47 4.97 5.17
C VAL A 152 -1.05 6.38 5.18
N PRO A 153 -0.72 7.29 6.11
CA PRO A 153 -1.35 8.61 6.19
C PRO A 153 -0.97 9.48 4.98
N LEU A 154 -1.94 10.27 4.49
CA LEU A 154 -1.75 11.23 3.39
C LEU A 154 -2.39 12.59 3.70
N ASP A 155 -2.91 12.77 4.92
CA ASP A 155 -3.63 13.96 5.35
C ASP A 155 -2.89 14.60 6.52
N HIS A 156 -2.93 15.94 6.62
CA HIS A 156 -2.31 16.70 7.72
C HIS A 156 -0.80 16.47 7.89
N LEU A 157 -0.09 16.20 6.78
CA LEU A 157 1.36 16.01 6.77
C LEU A 157 2.07 17.28 6.31
N THR A 158 3.31 17.49 6.75
CA THR A 158 4.17 18.51 6.15
C THR A 158 4.55 18.07 4.73
N PRO A 159 4.74 19.01 3.78
CA PRO A 159 5.04 18.70 2.38
C PRO A 159 6.16 17.67 2.13
N PRO A 160 7.33 17.70 2.82
CA PRO A 160 8.36 16.68 2.61
C PRO A 160 7.96 15.29 3.13
N VAL A 161 7.20 15.23 4.23
CA VAL A 161 6.70 13.97 4.79
C VAL A 161 5.59 13.40 3.90
N TYR A 162 4.69 14.27 3.42
CA TYR A 162 3.67 13.95 2.44
C TYR A 162 4.29 13.32 1.19
N GLN A 163 5.26 14.00 0.58
CA GLN A 163 5.94 13.52 -0.62
C GLN A 163 6.59 12.15 -0.41
N SER A 164 7.25 11.95 0.73
CA SER A 164 7.89 10.67 1.06
C SER A 164 6.87 9.54 1.22
N ALA A 165 5.76 9.79 1.90
CA ALA A 165 4.66 8.83 2.04
C ALA A 165 4.00 8.53 0.70
N PHE A 166 3.71 9.57 -0.09
CA PHE A 166 3.11 9.46 -1.42
C PHE A 166 3.98 8.62 -2.35
N LEU A 167 5.28 8.93 -2.42
CA LEU A 167 6.25 8.18 -3.23
C LEU A 167 6.32 6.72 -2.79
N ALA A 168 6.34 6.43 -1.49
CA ALA A 168 6.40 5.06 -0.99
C ALA A 168 5.17 4.24 -1.43
N VAL A 169 3.97 4.82 -1.35
CA VAL A 169 2.73 4.16 -1.83
C VAL A 169 2.73 4.02 -3.34
N HIS A 170 3.12 5.07 -4.08
CA HIS A 170 3.22 5.04 -5.54
C HIS A 170 4.16 3.93 -6.01
N GLU A 171 5.37 3.83 -5.46
CA GLU A 171 6.35 2.81 -5.84
C GLU A 171 5.88 1.39 -5.49
N ALA A 172 5.12 1.23 -4.41
CA ALA A 172 4.50 -0.05 -4.08
C ALA A 172 3.45 -0.46 -5.11
N LEU A 173 2.54 0.46 -5.47
CA LEU A 173 1.56 0.22 -6.54
C LEU A 173 2.24 -0.07 -7.88
N PHE A 174 3.29 0.69 -8.20
CA PHE A 174 4.02 0.50 -9.44
C PHE A 174 4.67 -0.89 -9.49
N ALA A 175 5.28 -1.34 -8.40
CA ALA A 175 5.82 -2.70 -8.28
C ALA A 175 4.73 -3.78 -8.42
N ILE A 176 3.51 -3.53 -7.94
CA ILE A 176 2.40 -4.48 -8.11
C ILE A 176 2.00 -4.61 -9.58
N ILE A 177 1.77 -3.51 -10.29
CA ILE A 177 1.42 -3.55 -11.73
C ILE A 177 2.53 -4.24 -12.53
N GLN A 178 3.80 -3.90 -12.24
CA GLN A 178 4.93 -4.38 -13.05
C GLN A 178 5.30 -5.84 -12.76
N CYS A 179 5.26 -6.26 -11.50
CA CYS A 179 5.82 -7.54 -11.07
C CYS A 179 4.77 -8.60 -10.73
N HIS A 180 3.48 -8.25 -10.65
CA HIS A 180 2.37 -9.16 -10.27
C HIS A 180 1.15 -9.08 -11.20
N PRO A 181 1.31 -9.18 -12.53
CA PRO A 181 0.21 -9.02 -13.49
C PRO A 181 -0.93 -10.05 -13.31
N GLN A 182 -0.63 -11.29 -12.87
CA GLN A 182 -1.67 -12.31 -12.69
C GLN A 182 -2.58 -11.98 -11.51
N VAL A 183 -2.01 -11.42 -10.44
CA VAL A 183 -2.77 -11.02 -9.26
C VAL A 183 -3.67 -9.81 -9.58
N MET A 184 -3.22 -8.93 -10.47
CA MET A 184 -3.96 -7.74 -10.87
C MET A 184 -5.32 -8.03 -11.50
N LEU A 185 -5.50 -9.17 -12.18
CA LEU A 185 -6.80 -9.59 -12.73
C LEU A 185 -7.91 -9.65 -11.67
N ASN A 186 -7.56 -10.00 -10.43
CA ASN A 186 -8.50 -10.11 -9.31
C ASN A 186 -8.36 -8.96 -8.29
N ALA A 187 -7.18 -8.34 -8.22
CA ALA A 187 -6.87 -7.30 -7.26
C ALA A 187 -7.11 -5.87 -7.79
N ALA A 188 -7.48 -5.69 -9.07
CA ALA A 188 -7.69 -4.38 -9.69
C ALA A 188 -8.59 -3.43 -8.87
N PRO A 189 -9.73 -3.86 -8.28
CA PRO A 189 -10.53 -2.96 -7.45
C PRO A 189 -9.79 -2.48 -6.19
N SER A 190 -9.08 -3.38 -5.50
CA SER A 190 -8.29 -3.01 -4.31
C SER A 190 -7.11 -2.11 -4.68
N PHE A 191 -6.48 -2.36 -5.82
CA PHE A 191 -5.43 -1.51 -6.38
C PHE A 191 -5.96 -0.10 -6.66
N LEU A 192 -7.08 0.00 -7.38
CA LEU A 192 -7.69 1.28 -7.74
C LEU A 192 -8.16 2.06 -6.52
N ASN A 193 -8.61 1.41 -5.46
CA ASN A 193 -8.95 2.10 -4.21
C ASN A 193 -7.75 2.83 -3.60
N VAL A 194 -6.58 2.20 -3.58
CA VAL A 194 -5.34 2.84 -3.08
C VAL A 194 -4.88 3.94 -4.04
N PHE A 195 -4.93 3.69 -5.35
CA PHE A 195 -4.58 4.70 -6.36
C PHE A 195 -5.49 5.93 -6.32
N HIS A 196 -6.81 5.71 -6.24
CA HIS A 196 -7.80 6.77 -6.11
C HIS A 196 -7.56 7.62 -4.86
N ARG A 197 -7.14 6.99 -3.76
CA ARG A 197 -6.77 7.71 -2.54
C ARG A 197 -5.56 8.64 -2.75
N LEU A 198 -4.54 8.20 -3.50
CA LEU A 198 -3.43 9.09 -3.89
C LEU A 198 -3.92 10.24 -4.78
N LEU A 199 -4.76 9.94 -5.77
CA LEU A 199 -5.34 10.94 -6.67
C LEU A 199 -6.14 12.00 -5.90
N ALA A 200 -7.08 11.56 -5.06
CA ALA A 200 -7.90 12.46 -4.25
C ALA A 200 -7.03 13.31 -3.33
N SER A 201 -6.04 12.70 -2.67
CA SER A 201 -5.10 13.40 -1.80
C SER A 201 -4.33 14.51 -2.54
N ILE A 202 -3.75 14.23 -3.71
CA ILE A 202 -3.00 15.26 -4.45
C ILE A 202 -3.92 16.33 -5.03
N MET A 203 -5.18 16.01 -5.34
CA MET A 203 -6.15 17.01 -5.78
C MET A 203 -6.53 17.96 -4.64
N GLN A 204 -6.67 17.45 -3.41
CA GLN A 204 -6.94 18.29 -2.24
C GLN A 204 -5.75 19.17 -1.86
N GLU A 205 -4.54 18.61 -1.81
CA GLU A 205 -3.33 19.37 -1.48
C GLU A 205 -2.85 20.29 -2.62
N GLY A 206 -3.17 19.91 -3.86
CA GLY A 206 -2.88 20.70 -5.07
C GLY A 206 -3.87 21.82 -5.38
N ARG A 207 -4.84 22.07 -4.48
CA ARG A 207 -5.81 23.16 -4.64
C ARG A 207 -5.11 24.52 -4.63
N GLN A 208 -5.59 25.43 -5.46
CA GLN A 208 -5.13 26.82 -5.51
C GLN A 208 -5.53 27.54 -4.22
N ARG A 209 -4.55 28.05 -3.48
CA ARG A 209 -4.77 28.79 -2.21
C ARG A 209 -4.27 30.23 -2.35
N GLY A 210 -5.03 31.09 -3.02
CA GLY A 210 -4.71 32.52 -3.17
C GLY A 210 -3.33 32.82 -3.79
N ASP A 211 -2.86 34.06 -3.70
CA ASP A 211 -1.64 34.56 -4.38
C ASP A 211 -0.29 34.06 -3.80
N SER A 212 -0.28 33.18 -2.79
CA SER A 212 0.95 32.74 -2.09
C SER A 212 1.54 31.41 -2.58
N ASP A 213 1.22 30.97 -3.79
CA ASP A 213 1.44 29.57 -4.25
C ASP A 213 2.86 29.23 -4.78
N THR A 214 3.85 30.11 -4.61
CA THR A 214 5.25 29.93 -5.05
C THR A 214 6.21 29.59 -3.89
N GLY A 215 5.76 28.80 -2.92
CA GLY A 215 6.62 28.24 -1.86
C GLY A 215 7.30 26.91 -2.24
N PRO A 216 8.31 26.44 -1.48
CA PRO A 216 8.94 25.12 -1.67
C PRO A 216 7.93 23.95 -1.60
N ASP A 217 6.81 24.15 -0.90
CA ASP A 217 5.69 23.21 -0.82
C ASP A 217 5.06 22.93 -2.18
N SER A 218 5.09 23.92 -3.09
CA SER A 218 4.55 23.82 -4.45
C SER A 218 5.27 22.74 -5.28
N ASP A 219 6.59 22.58 -5.06
CA ASP A 219 7.39 21.60 -5.79
C ASP A 219 7.10 20.17 -5.32
N ALA A 220 6.92 19.94 -4.02
CA ALA A 220 6.58 18.61 -3.48
C ALA A 220 5.28 18.05 -4.10
N TYR A 221 4.24 18.88 -4.18
CA TYR A 221 2.96 18.49 -4.78
C TYR A 221 3.05 18.36 -6.31
N LEU A 222 3.84 19.21 -6.97
CA LEU A 222 4.09 19.07 -8.41
C LEU A 222 4.82 17.76 -8.75
N GLN A 223 5.77 17.34 -7.91
CA GLN A 223 6.42 16.05 -8.07
C GLN A 223 5.42 14.88 -7.87
N CYS A 224 4.51 14.99 -6.90
CA CYS A 224 3.46 13.98 -6.69
C CYS A 224 2.46 13.90 -7.85
N SER A 225 2.11 15.03 -8.50
CA SER A 225 1.21 15.01 -9.67
C SER A 225 1.84 14.32 -10.88
N ARG A 226 3.16 14.48 -11.08
CA ARG A 226 3.92 13.73 -12.10
C ARG A 226 3.93 12.23 -11.84
N LEU A 227 3.97 11.80 -10.57
CA LEU A 227 3.85 10.39 -10.21
C LEU A 227 2.46 9.83 -10.59
N ILE A 228 1.38 10.59 -10.38
CA ILE A 228 0.04 10.18 -10.82
C ILE A 228 -0.04 10.05 -12.35
N GLU A 229 0.49 11.02 -13.10
CA GLU A 229 0.54 10.95 -14.57
C GLU A 229 1.29 9.68 -15.02
N ARG A 230 2.44 9.40 -14.41
CA ARG A 230 3.21 8.19 -14.68
C ARG A 230 2.42 6.92 -14.38
N MET A 231 1.72 6.86 -13.25
CA MET A 231 0.89 5.71 -12.90
C MET A 231 -0.25 5.49 -13.91
N TYR A 232 -0.93 6.55 -14.35
CA TYR A 232 -1.95 6.45 -15.41
C TYR A 232 -1.38 5.87 -16.70
N SER A 233 -0.15 6.25 -17.05
CA SER A 233 0.57 5.71 -18.21
C SER A 233 0.78 4.20 -18.10
N HIS A 234 1.17 3.72 -16.93
CA HIS A 234 1.37 2.31 -16.67
C HIS A 234 0.06 1.52 -16.64
N ILE A 235 -1.01 2.11 -16.08
CA ILE A 235 -2.36 1.53 -16.14
C ILE A 235 -2.81 1.41 -17.60
N ALA A 236 -2.62 2.44 -18.41
CA ALA A 236 -2.97 2.41 -19.83
C ALA A 236 -2.14 1.39 -20.62
N ALA A 237 -0.85 1.24 -20.31
CA ALA A 237 -0.02 0.19 -20.92
C ALA A 237 -0.41 -1.24 -20.49
N THR A 238 -1.13 -1.39 -19.38
CA THR A 238 -1.61 -2.69 -18.85
C THR A 238 -3.14 -2.80 -18.95
N ALA A 239 -3.70 -2.25 -20.03
CA ALA A 239 -5.13 -2.03 -20.22
C ALA A 239 -6.01 -3.28 -19.97
N GLU A 240 -5.55 -4.49 -20.29
CA GLU A 240 -6.34 -5.73 -20.13
C GLU A 240 -6.89 -5.91 -18.70
N SER A 241 -6.16 -5.46 -17.68
CA SER A 241 -6.59 -5.55 -16.27
C SER A 241 -7.58 -4.45 -15.85
N PHE A 242 -7.78 -3.41 -16.67
CA PHE A 242 -8.46 -2.17 -16.26
C PHE A 242 -9.47 -1.61 -17.28
N THR A 243 -9.59 -2.18 -18.48
CA THR A 243 -10.50 -1.67 -19.53
C THR A 243 -11.93 -1.50 -19.04
N THR A 244 -12.45 -2.49 -18.31
CA THR A 244 -13.80 -2.49 -17.71
C THR A 244 -13.95 -1.51 -16.54
N LEU A 245 -12.84 -0.97 -16.03
CA LEU A 245 -12.78 -0.04 -14.91
C LEU A 245 -12.47 1.40 -15.35
N SER A 246 -12.13 1.63 -16.62
CA SER A 246 -11.73 2.92 -17.18
C SER A 246 -12.80 4.01 -16.95
N ALA A 247 -14.07 3.69 -17.21
CA ALA A 247 -15.20 4.60 -16.97
C ALA A 247 -15.29 5.03 -15.49
N PHE A 248 -15.07 4.09 -14.57
CA PHE A 248 -15.11 4.38 -13.13
C PHE A 248 -13.93 5.25 -12.70
N MET A 249 -12.75 5.04 -13.26
CA MET A 249 -11.58 5.89 -13.01
C MET A 249 -11.84 7.34 -13.46
N VAL A 250 -12.43 7.53 -14.65
CA VAL A 250 -12.82 8.86 -15.15
C VAL A 250 -13.87 9.49 -14.24
N ALA A 251 -14.92 8.74 -13.86
CA ALA A 251 -15.97 9.21 -12.97
C ALA A 251 -15.42 9.67 -11.61
N GLN A 252 -14.50 8.90 -11.02
CA GLN A 252 -13.81 9.24 -9.77
C GLN A 252 -12.97 10.51 -9.93
N TYR A 253 -12.21 10.63 -11.01
CA TYR A 253 -11.41 11.82 -11.30
C TYR A 253 -12.27 13.08 -11.37
N VAL A 254 -13.36 13.07 -12.17
CA VAL A 254 -14.20 14.26 -12.33
C VAL A 254 -14.98 14.61 -11.07
N THR A 255 -15.30 13.60 -10.25
CA THR A 255 -15.95 13.79 -8.95
C THR A 255 -15.02 14.46 -7.95
N GLU A 256 -13.74 14.10 -7.91
CA GLU A 256 -12.76 14.81 -7.09
C GLU A 256 -12.44 16.20 -7.64
N LEU A 257 -12.35 16.34 -8.98
CA LEU A 257 -12.09 17.63 -9.62
C LEU A 257 -13.19 18.64 -9.33
N GLN A 258 -14.46 18.22 -9.29
CA GLN A 258 -15.59 19.09 -8.97
C GLN A 258 -15.45 19.76 -7.59
N LYS A 259 -14.72 19.14 -6.65
CA LYS A 259 -14.59 19.62 -5.27
C LYS A 259 -13.53 20.70 -5.10
N VAL A 260 -12.60 20.86 -6.06
CA VAL A 260 -11.40 21.69 -5.89
C VAL A 260 -11.05 22.46 -7.15
N THR A 261 -10.56 23.68 -6.98
CA THR A 261 -9.87 24.41 -8.05
C THR A 261 -8.37 24.11 -7.95
N LEU A 262 -7.82 23.38 -8.93
CA LEU A 262 -6.41 22.98 -8.93
C LEU A 262 -5.49 24.08 -9.43
N ARG A 263 -4.26 24.13 -8.90
CA ARG A 263 -3.18 24.91 -9.49
C ARG A 263 -2.93 24.49 -10.95
N PRO A 264 -2.66 25.41 -11.88
CA PRO A 264 -2.50 25.10 -13.30
C PRO A 264 -1.47 24.00 -13.61
N SER A 265 -0.30 24.06 -12.96
CA SER A 265 0.79 23.08 -13.16
C SER A 265 0.41 21.67 -12.70
N ILE A 266 -0.36 21.55 -11.61
CA ILE A 266 -0.87 20.26 -11.13
C ILE A 266 -2.01 19.76 -12.01
N LYS A 267 -2.96 20.64 -12.34
CA LYS A 267 -4.07 20.33 -13.26
C LYS A 267 -3.53 19.76 -14.57
N GLN A 268 -2.51 20.37 -15.14
CA GLN A 268 -1.89 19.90 -16.39
C GLN A 268 -1.46 18.43 -16.32
N HIS A 269 -0.64 18.04 -15.34
CA HIS A 269 -0.16 16.66 -15.20
C HIS A 269 -1.30 15.66 -14.95
N LEU A 270 -2.27 16.03 -14.11
CA LEU A 270 -3.40 15.14 -13.82
C LEU A 270 -4.35 14.99 -15.02
N THR A 271 -4.56 16.06 -15.80
CA THR A 271 -5.35 16.05 -17.03
C THR A 271 -4.70 15.19 -18.11
N GLU A 272 -3.38 15.33 -18.29
CA GLU A 272 -2.62 14.50 -19.24
C GLU A 272 -2.73 13.01 -18.88
N GLY A 273 -2.63 12.68 -17.58
CA GLY A 273 -2.83 11.33 -17.09
C GLY A 273 -4.22 10.77 -17.38
N ILE A 274 -5.29 11.53 -17.09
CA ILE A 274 -6.66 11.02 -17.30
C ILE A 274 -7.04 10.90 -18.77
N TYR A 275 -6.45 11.70 -19.67
CA TYR A 275 -6.62 11.54 -21.12
C TYR A 275 -6.17 10.15 -21.62
N ARG A 276 -5.11 9.58 -21.04
CA ARG A 276 -4.65 8.23 -21.35
C ARG A 276 -5.65 7.15 -20.94
N ILE A 277 -6.45 7.41 -19.89
CA ILE A 277 -7.52 6.51 -19.48
C ILE A 277 -8.77 6.69 -20.35
N LEU A 278 -9.07 7.92 -20.78
CA LEU A 278 -10.15 8.18 -21.74
C LEU A 278 -9.92 7.49 -23.08
N ASP A 279 -8.68 7.28 -23.50
CA ASP A 279 -8.37 6.47 -24.69
C ASP A 279 -8.77 5.00 -24.55
N LEU A 280 -8.88 4.48 -23.31
CA LEU A 280 -9.31 3.11 -23.04
C LEU A 280 -10.83 2.97 -22.97
N CYS A 281 -11.56 4.08 -22.84
CA CYS A 281 -13.01 4.07 -22.73
C CYS A 281 -13.66 3.73 -24.08
N LEU A 282 -14.55 2.75 -24.06
CA LEU A 282 -15.38 2.39 -25.20
C LEU A 282 -16.59 3.33 -25.32
N GLU A 283 -17.31 3.28 -26.43
CA GLU A 283 -18.50 4.12 -26.64
C GLU A 283 -19.55 3.98 -25.53
N GLN A 284 -19.72 2.76 -24.99
CA GLN A 284 -20.63 2.49 -23.88
C GLN A 284 -20.18 3.18 -22.58
N ASP A 285 -18.87 3.28 -22.35
CA ASP A 285 -18.28 3.95 -21.18
C ASP A 285 -18.53 5.45 -21.27
N ILE A 286 -18.36 6.03 -22.46
CA ILE A 286 -18.67 7.44 -22.72
C ILE A 286 -20.16 7.70 -22.51
N LYS A 287 -21.05 6.85 -23.04
CA LYS A 287 -22.51 6.97 -22.80
C LYS A 287 -22.85 6.91 -21.31
N PHE A 288 -22.22 5.99 -20.57
CA PHE A 288 -22.37 5.90 -19.12
C PHE A 288 -21.93 7.18 -18.43
N LEU A 289 -20.78 7.77 -18.81
CA LEU A 289 -20.28 9.02 -18.22
C LEU A 289 -21.19 10.21 -18.55
N THR A 290 -21.70 10.31 -19.78
CA THR A 290 -22.58 11.42 -20.18
C THR A 290 -23.94 11.37 -19.49
N VAL A 291 -24.51 10.19 -19.23
CA VAL A 291 -25.88 10.05 -18.71
C VAL A 291 -25.92 9.69 -17.22
N GLY A 292 -24.95 8.93 -16.72
CA GLY A 292 -24.94 8.33 -15.38
C GLY A 292 -24.38 9.23 -14.28
N LEU A 293 -23.61 10.27 -14.62
CA LEU A 293 -23.04 11.20 -13.62
C LEU A 293 -24.08 12.20 -13.10
N GLN A 294 -23.95 12.61 -11.84
CA GLN A 294 -24.75 13.71 -11.26
C GLN A 294 -24.52 15.02 -12.03
N MET A 295 -25.51 15.92 -12.05
CA MET A 295 -25.52 17.10 -12.92
C MET A 295 -24.22 17.92 -12.87
N GLY A 296 -23.74 18.30 -11.68
CA GLY A 296 -22.50 19.08 -11.57
C GLY A 296 -21.23 18.31 -11.95
N VAL A 297 -21.16 17.01 -11.66
CA VAL A 297 -20.03 16.14 -12.09
C VAL A 297 -20.03 16.00 -13.61
N ARG A 298 -21.21 15.91 -14.22
CA ARG A 298 -21.40 15.79 -15.67
C ARG A 298 -20.94 17.02 -16.42
N GLU A 299 -21.15 18.22 -15.87
CA GLU A 299 -20.64 19.46 -16.47
C GLU A 299 -19.12 19.45 -16.54
N VAL A 300 -18.45 19.07 -15.44
CA VAL A 300 -16.98 18.93 -15.39
C VAL A 300 -16.51 17.88 -16.40
N PHE A 301 -17.21 16.74 -16.50
CA PHE A 301 -16.90 15.72 -17.49
C PHE A 301 -17.05 16.24 -18.93
N ASN A 302 -18.12 16.98 -19.24
CA ASN A 302 -18.34 17.51 -20.59
C ASN A 302 -17.24 18.49 -21.00
N GLU A 303 -16.78 19.35 -20.08
CA GLU A 303 -15.65 20.25 -20.33
C GLU A 303 -14.33 19.48 -20.57
N LEU A 304 -14.06 18.48 -19.72
CA LEU A 304 -12.89 17.61 -19.84
C LEU A 304 -12.92 16.84 -21.17
N TYR A 305 -14.06 16.25 -21.53
CA TYR A 305 -14.21 15.44 -22.73
C TYR A 305 -14.13 16.30 -24.01
N SER A 306 -14.71 17.50 -24.00
CA SER A 306 -14.52 18.47 -25.09
C SER A 306 -13.04 18.78 -25.31
N SER A 307 -12.31 19.11 -24.22
CA SER A 307 -10.88 19.39 -24.27
C SER A 307 -10.07 18.18 -24.76
N TYR A 308 -10.40 16.97 -24.28
CA TYR A 308 -9.82 15.72 -24.74
C TYR A 308 -9.98 15.53 -26.25
N THR A 309 -11.20 15.70 -26.78
CA THR A 309 -11.48 15.50 -28.21
C THR A 309 -10.74 16.51 -29.10
N HIS A 310 -10.66 17.78 -28.68
CA HIS A 310 -10.06 18.85 -29.47
C HIS A 310 -8.54 18.84 -29.44
N TYR A 311 -7.93 18.60 -28.29
CA TYR A 311 -6.48 18.77 -28.13
C TYR A 311 -5.72 17.44 -28.15
N HIS A 312 -6.18 16.44 -27.40
CA HIS A 312 -5.41 15.20 -27.23
C HIS A 312 -5.75 14.15 -28.30
N LYS A 313 -7.04 13.85 -28.51
CA LYS A 313 -7.47 12.84 -29.49
C LYS A 313 -7.11 13.22 -30.93
N ALA A 314 -7.31 14.49 -31.28
CA ALA A 314 -6.95 15.01 -32.59
C ALA A 314 -5.43 14.97 -32.84
N GLN A 315 -4.61 15.29 -31.83
CA GLN A 315 -3.15 15.24 -31.93
C GLN A 315 -2.65 13.81 -32.15
N ARG A 316 -3.12 12.83 -31.36
CA ARG A 316 -2.74 11.43 -31.54
C ARG A 316 -3.12 10.87 -32.91
N GLN A 317 -4.34 11.15 -33.37
CA GLN A 317 -4.78 10.74 -34.70
C GLN A 317 -3.96 11.42 -35.82
N GLY A 318 -3.36 12.58 -35.54
CA GLY A 318 -2.39 13.22 -36.41
C GLY A 318 -1.06 12.47 -36.40
N GLU A 319 -0.51 12.16 -35.22
CA GLU A 319 0.76 11.45 -35.04
C GLU A 319 0.73 10.04 -35.67
N ASP A 320 -0.35 9.28 -35.49
CA ASP A 320 -0.54 7.95 -36.09
C ASP A 320 -0.59 7.96 -37.63
N LYS A 321 -0.92 9.10 -38.25
CA LYS A 321 -0.91 9.25 -39.72
C LYS A 321 0.50 9.45 -40.29
N TYR A 322 1.48 9.82 -39.48
CA TYR A 322 2.85 10.09 -39.91
C TYR A 322 3.86 9.01 -39.47
N THR A 323 3.42 7.98 -38.76
CA THR A 323 4.25 6.86 -38.26
C THR A 323 4.12 5.57 -39.06
N VAL A 324 3.63 5.62 -40.30
CA VAL A 324 3.56 4.48 -41.25
C VAL A 324 4.84 4.31 -42.04
#